data_AF-A0A6A6GKY6-F1
#
_entry.id   AF-A0A6A6GKY6-F1
#
_cell.length_a   1.000
_cell.length_b   1.000
_cell.length_c   1.000
_cell.angle_alpha   90.00
_cell.angle_beta   90.00
_cell.angle_gamma   90.00
#
_symmetry.space_group_name_H-M   'P 1'
#
loop_
_entity.id
_entity.type
_entity.pdbx_description
1 polymer ?
#
loop_
_entity_poly.entity_id
_entity_poly.type
_entity_poly.pdbx_seq_one_letter_code
_entity_poly.pdbx_strand_id
1 'polypeptide(L)'
;MQWVQETLGKNVTHIWPSQHHHDHSLGVRDYVRVGASIIALDDTQEYHSGIPGIPTTAKKRCTNDQPGRQDASHLFHSADESYAFITPTNPGINSTVAVLDADHVTPSLDTTLESAAPMELVDQMAKDGVTSTATLTSAHEELMPVTRVIRAVDYQYPELSATGFKYLRLLRV
;
A
#
# COMPACT_ATOMS: atom_id res chain seq x y z
N MET A 1 10.69 14.57 2.78
CA MET A 1 9.92 15.66 3.43
C MET A 1 9.89 16.97 2.63
N GLN A 2 11.01 17.46 2.10
CA GLN A 2 11.09 18.71 1.33
C GLN A 2 9.97 18.84 0.28
N TRP A 3 9.82 17.84 -0.59
CA TRP A 3 8.78 17.84 -1.64
C TRP A 3 7.36 18.02 -1.09
N VAL A 4 7.01 17.35 0.02
CA VAL A 4 5.66 17.46 0.64
C VAL A 4 5.43 18.88 1.16
N GLN A 5 6.45 19.48 1.79
CA GLN A 5 6.36 20.84 2.30
C GLN A 5 6.23 21.86 1.18
N GLU A 6 7.06 21.73 0.14
CA GLU A 6 7.09 22.66 -0.99
C GLU A 6 5.87 22.52 -1.91
N THR A 7 5.37 21.30 -2.11
CA THR A 7 4.30 21.02 -3.09
C THR A 7 2.91 21.01 -2.45
N LEU A 8 2.76 20.38 -1.28
CA LEU A 8 1.46 20.19 -0.65
C LEU A 8 1.20 21.19 0.48
N GLY A 9 2.25 21.84 1.02
CA GLY A 9 2.12 22.75 2.17
C GLY A 9 1.54 22.08 3.41
N LYS A 10 1.70 20.76 3.54
CA LYS A 10 1.08 19.94 4.59
C LYS A 10 2.14 19.29 5.49
N ASN A 11 1.79 19.12 6.75
CA ASN A 11 2.58 18.31 7.68
C ASN A 11 2.31 16.82 7.46
N VAL A 12 3.36 16.01 7.44
CA VAL A 12 3.25 14.56 7.43
C VAL A 12 2.96 14.11 8.86
N THR A 13 1.75 13.60 9.10
CA THR A 13 1.32 13.11 10.42
C THR A 13 1.48 11.60 10.57
N HIS A 14 1.50 10.89 9.45
CA HIS A 14 1.63 9.44 9.40
C HIS A 14 2.52 9.04 8.24
N ILE A 15 3.25 7.94 8.42
CA ILE A 15 3.96 7.23 7.37
C ILE A 15 3.62 5.76 7.43
N TRP A 16 3.59 5.14 6.28
CA TRP A 16 3.52 3.70 6.15
C TRP A 16 4.74 3.27 5.32
N PRO A 17 5.76 2.65 5.95
CA PRO A 17 6.78 1.93 5.22
C PRO A 17 6.15 0.64 4.67
N SER A 18 6.15 0.49 3.35
CA SER A 18 5.61 -0.67 2.65
C SER A 18 6.31 -1.97 2.98
N GLN A 19 7.62 -1.90 3.24
CA GLN A 19 8.48 -3.04 3.57
C GLN A 19 9.80 -2.60 4.26
N HIS A 20 10.65 -3.58 4.60
CA HIS A 20 11.92 -3.36 5.28
C HIS A 20 13.08 -2.87 4.41
N HIS A 21 13.02 -3.00 3.07
CA HIS A 21 14.14 -2.56 2.23
C HIS A 21 14.48 -1.08 2.41
N HIS A 22 15.74 -0.74 2.12
CA HIS A 22 16.36 0.50 2.56
C HIS A 22 15.73 1.75 1.93
N ASP A 23 15.37 1.68 0.67
CA ASP A 23 14.71 2.72 -0.10
C ASP A 23 13.26 3.00 0.35
N HIS A 24 12.66 2.07 1.10
CA HIS A 24 11.34 2.24 1.72
C HIS A 24 11.42 2.63 3.20
N SER A 25 12.47 2.20 3.92
CA SER A 25 12.49 2.24 5.39
C SER A 25 13.56 3.15 6.02
N LEU A 26 14.67 3.49 5.34
CA LEU A 26 15.77 4.26 5.98
C LEU A 26 15.36 5.68 6.37
N GLY A 27 14.43 6.29 5.63
CA GLY A 27 13.94 7.64 5.90
C GLY A 27 12.95 7.76 7.06
N VAL A 28 12.42 6.64 7.57
CA VAL A 28 11.35 6.59 8.59
C VAL A 28 11.69 7.43 9.82
N ARG A 29 12.95 7.38 10.28
CA ARG A 29 13.40 8.13 11.46
C ARG A 29 13.25 9.65 11.31
N ASP A 30 13.42 10.18 10.11
CA ASP A 30 13.37 11.63 9.88
C ASP A 30 11.94 12.15 9.96
N TYR A 31 10.97 11.37 9.48
CA TYR A 31 9.54 11.65 9.65
C TYR A 31 9.11 11.57 11.13
N VAL A 32 9.57 10.55 11.85
CA VAL A 32 9.29 10.40 13.28
C VAL A 32 9.85 11.57 14.08
N ARG A 33 11.05 12.06 13.72
CA ARG A 33 11.68 13.22 14.37
C ARG A 33 10.83 14.50 14.30
N VAL A 34 10.02 14.64 13.25
CA VAL A 34 9.09 15.77 13.09
C VAL A 34 7.67 15.47 13.58
N GLY A 35 7.47 14.37 14.32
CA GLY A 35 6.22 14.03 14.99
C GLY A 35 5.28 13.11 14.21
N ALA A 36 5.70 12.54 13.07
CA ALA A 36 4.88 11.56 12.36
C ALA A 36 4.79 10.23 13.13
N SER A 37 3.62 9.59 13.04
CA SER A 37 3.43 8.20 13.49
C SER A 37 3.71 7.21 12.37
N ILE A 38 4.29 6.06 12.69
CA ILE A 38 4.45 4.91 11.80
C ILE A 38 3.19 4.06 11.88
N ILE A 39 2.61 3.76 10.72
CA ILE A 39 1.60 2.74 10.53
C ILE A 39 2.36 1.46 10.19
N ALA A 40 2.37 0.50 11.11
CA ALA A 40 3.02 -0.80 10.92
C ALA A 40 1.98 -1.92 10.84
N LEU A 41 2.30 -2.94 10.05
CA LEU A 41 1.56 -4.19 10.05
C LEU A 41 1.92 -5.02 11.29
N ASP A 42 0.99 -5.84 11.76
CA ASP A 42 1.19 -6.58 13.02
C ASP A 42 2.44 -7.45 12.97
N ASP A 43 2.60 -8.13 11.84
CA ASP A 43 3.70 -9.07 11.62
C ASP A 43 5.00 -8.35 11.23
N THR A 44 4.96 -7.02 11.06
CA THR A 44 6.10 -6.17 10.66
C THR A 44 6.53 -5.20 11.78
N GLN A 45 5.80 -5.22 12.90
CA GLN A 45 6.12 -4.39 14.06
C GLN A 45 7.51 -4.67 14.59
N GLU A 46 7.99 -5.93 14.57
CA GLU A 46 9.31 -6.28 15.10
C GLU A 46 10.42 -5.56 14.34
N TYR A 47 10.40 -5.58 13.00
CA TYR A 47 11.38 -4.86 12.19
C TYR A 47 11.39 -3.36 12.51
N HIS A 48 10.22 -2.72 12.43
CA HIS A 48 10.09 -1.29 12.72
C HIS A 48 10.39 -0.96 14.20
N SER A 49 10.29 -1.94 15.09
CA SER A 49 10.64 -1.76 16.50
C SER A 49 12.14 -1.72 16.75
N GLY A 50 12.93 -2.37 15.90
CA GLY A 50 14.39 -2.41 15.98
C GLY A 50 15.09 -1.18 15.44
N ILE A 51 14.39 -0.27 14.73
CA ILE A 51 15.01 0.93 14.15
C ILE A 51 15.44 1.89 15.27
N PRO A 52 16.75 2.19 15.40
CA PRO A 52 17.24 3.05 16.48
C PRO A 52 16.67 4.47 16.43
N GLY A 53 16.19 4.96 17.57
CA GLY A 53 15.69 6.33 17.72
C GLY A 53 14.21 6.52 17.39
N ILE A 54 13.45 5.43 17.21
CA ILE A 54 11.99 5.47 17.03
C ILE A 54 11.29 5.15 18.36
N PRO A 55 10.58 6.12 18.97
CA PRO A 55 9.85 5.86 20.21
C PRO A 55 8.66 4.94 19.94
N THR A 56 8.33 4.08 20.89
CA THR A 56 7.17 3.17 20.79
C THR A 56 5.84 3.91 20.60
N THR A 57 5.73 5.14 21.12
CA THR A 57 4.54 6.00 20.97
C THR A 57 4.30 6.48 19.54
N ALA A 58 5.35 6.51 18.69
CA ALA A 58 5.17 6.82 17.28
C ALA A 58 4.58 5.63 16.52
N LYS A 59 4.48 4.45 17.12
CA LYS A 59 4.02 3.23 16.42
C LYS A 59 2.51 3.10 16.61
N LYS A 60 1.78 3.19 15.50
CA LYS A 60 0.36 2.85 15.46
C LYS A 60 0.26 1.43 14.95
N ARG A 61 -0.13 0.55 15.86
CA ARG A 61 -0.65 -0.76 15.50
C ARG A 61 -1.85 -0.51 14.63
N CYS A 62 -1.75 -1.04 13.44
CA CYS A 62 -2.89 -1.14 12.58
C CYS A 62 -3.31 -2.64 12.76
N THR A 63 -4.57 -3.04 12.59
CA THR A 63 -4.96 -4.47 12.53
C THR A 63 -5.72 -4.67 11.24
N ASN A 64 -5.80 -5.88 10.66
CA ASN A 64 -6.44 -6.09 9.35
C ASN A 64 -7.88 -5.54 9.32
N ASP A 65 -8.43 -5.25 10.49
CA ASP A 65 -9.74 -4.70 10.74
C ASP A 65 -9.89 -3.16 10.85
N GLN A 66 -8.91 -2.33 10.46
CA GLN A 66 -9.00 -0.85 10.56
C GLN A 66 -8.97 -0.12 9.21
N PRO A 67 -9.63 1.04 9.09
CA PRO A 67 -9.76 1.82 7.83
C PRO A 67 -8.46 2.48 7.36
N GLY A 68 -8.28 2.50 6.04
CA GLY A 68 -7.05 3.00 5.42
C GLY A 68 -5.91 1.99 5.49
N ARG A 69 -6.24 0.69 5.55
CA ARG A 69 -5.25 -0.34 5.81
C ARG A 69 -4.98 -1.27 4.64
N GLN A 70 -3.68 -1.49 4.51
CA GLN A 70 -2.96 -2.49 3.74
C GLN A 70 -3.23 -3.90 4.25
N ASP A 71 -3.45 -4.83 3.33
CA ASP A 71 -3.25 -6.25 3.58
C ASP A 71 -1.82 -6.57 3.10
N ALA A 72 -0.97 -7.10 3.98
CA ALA A 72 0.19 -7.87 3.57
C ALA A 72 -0.31 -9.29 3.31
N SER A 73 -0.49 -9.65 2.04
CA SER A 73 -0.17 -11.03 1.67
C SER A 73 1.34 -11.21 1.86
N HIS A 74 1.80 -12.39 2.25
CA HIS A 74 3.24 -12.68 2.28
C HIS A 74 3.77 -12.75 0.85
N LEU A 75 4.43 -11.71 0.38
CA LEU A 75 4.78 -11.57 -1.05
C LEU A 75 6.22 -12.03 -1.32
N PHE A 76 6.46 -12.52 -2.53
CA PHE A 76 7.78 -13.06 -2.93
C PHE A 76 8.95 -12.07 -2.85
N HIS A 77 8.68 -10.77 -2.78
CA HIS A 77 9.72 -9.74 -2.73
C HIS A 77 10.24 -9.49 -1.30
N SER A 78 9.36 -9.36 -0.30
CA SER A 78 9.74 -9.46 1.12
C SER A 78 8.59 -9.88 2.02
N ALA A 79 8.92 -10.48 3.17
CA ALA A 79 7.94 -11.06 4.10
C ALA A 79 7.00 -10.03 4.75
N ASP A 80 7.40 -8.75 4.76
CA ASP A 80 6.68 -7.64 5.36
C ASP A 80 6.11 -6.66 4.33
N GLU A 81 6.23 -6.98 3.03
CA GLU A 81 5.66 -6.15 1.98
C GLU A 81 4.14 -6.10 2.05
N SER A 82 3.60 -4.94 1.69
CA SER A 82 2.16 -4.73 1.59
C SER A 82 1.83 -3.67 0.56
N TYR A 83 0.56 -3.62 0.13
CA TYR A 83 0.05 -2.54 -0.73
C TYR A 83 -0.97 -1.68 0.02
N ALA A 84 -1.07 -0.40 -0.33
CA ALA A 84 -2.09 0.50 0.23
C ALA A 84 -3.29 0.67 -0.70
N PHE A 85 -4.48 0.56 -0.13
CA PHE A 85 -5.74 0.94 -0.75
C PHE A 85 -6.17 2.34 -0.27
N ILE A 86 -6.37 3.26 -1.20
CA ILE A 86 -6.65 4.67 -0.92
C ILE A 86 -7.99 5.06 -1.55
N THR A 87 -8.88 5.60 -0.73
CA THR A 87 -10.25 6.00 -1.11
C THR A 87 -10.69 7.23 -0.33
N PRO A 88 -11.70 8.00 -0.80
CA PRO A 88 -12.46 8.91 0.05
C PRO A 88 -13.05 8.19 1.28
N THR A 89 -13.27 8.92 2.37
CA THR A 89 -13.80 8.39 3.65
C THR A 89 -15.14 7.66 3.50
N ASN A 90 -16.00 8.11 2.59
CA ASN A 90 -17.31 7.50 2.31
C ASN A 90 -17.39 7.20 0.81
N PRO A 91 -16.78 6.11 0.32
CA PRO A 91 -16.81 5.82 -1.10
C PRO A 91 -18.23 5.50 -1.56
N GLY A 92 -18.61 6.05 -2.71
CA GLY A 92 -19.71 5.55 -3.52
C GLY A 92 -19.20 4.50 -4.51
N ILE A 93 -20.12 3.86 -5.24
CA ILE A 93 -19.79 2.79 -6.19
C ILE A 93 -18.75 3.21 -7.25
N ASN A 94 -18.73 4.50 -7.62
CA ASN A 94 -17.86 5.10 -8.62
C ASN A 94 -16.78 6.02 -8.02
N SER A 95 -16.47 5.90 -6.73
CA SER A 95 -15.41 6.70 -6.12
C SER A 95 -14.04 6.39 -6.73
N THR A 96 -13.21 7.42 -6.85
CA THR A 96 -11.80 7.25 -7.25
C THR A 96 -11.08 6.41 -6.20
N VAL A 97 -10.33 5.42 -6.67
CA VAL A 97 -9.49 4.53 -5.86
C VAL A 97 -8.06 4.60 -6.39
N ALA A 98 -7.10 4.69 -5.47
CA ALA A 98 -5.68 4.54 -5.78
C ALA A 98 -5.09 3.36 -5.00
N VAL A 99 -4.11 2.70 -5.61
CA VAL A 99 -3.32 1.61 -5.06
C VAL A 99 -1.85 2.02 -5.10
N LEU A 100 -1.14 1.86 -3.99
CA LEU A 100 0.32 1.92 -3.94
C LEU A 100 0.83 0.50 -3.66
N ASP A 101 1.40 -0.17 -4.65
CA ASP A 101 1.78 -1.59 -4.57
C ASP A 101 3.18 -1.82 -4.01
N ALA A 102 3.96 -0.78 -3.75
CA ALA A 102 5.37 -0.90 -3.40
C ALA A 102 6.20 -1.46 -4.58
N ASP A 103 6.67 -2.72 -4.51
CA ASP A 103 7.68 -3.25 -5.43
C ASP A 103 7.17 -4.44 -6.29
N HIS A 104 5.87 -4.72 -6.28
CA HIS A 104 5.29 -5.80 -7.09
C HIS A 104 5.42 -5.54 -8.57
N VAL A 105 5.16 -4.31 -8.99
CA VAL A 105 5.20 -3.91 -10.39
C VAL A 105 6.54 -3.25 -10.70
N THR A 106 7.28 -3.87 -11.63
CA THR A 106 8.62 -3.42 -12.06
C THR A 106 8.60 -2.71 -13.43
N PRO A 107 9.64 -1.92 -13.76
CA PRO A 107 9.76 -1.16 -15.02
C PRO A 107 9.62 -1.93 -16.31
N SER A 108 9.87 -3.24 -16.27
CA SER A 108 9.75 -4.14 -17.39
C SER A 108 8.49 -5.01 -17.30
N LEU A 109 7.33 -4.44 -16.94
CA LEU A 109 6.04 -5.10 -17.22
C LEU A 109 5.96 -5.61 -18.68
N ASP A 110 6.79 -5.04 -19.56
CA ASP A 110 7.07 -5.55 -20.88
C ASP A 110 8.13 -6.66 -20.85
N THR A 111 7.74 -7.81 -21.40
CA THR A 111 8.54 -8.97 -21.84
C THR A 111 8.69 -10.17 -20.89
N THR A 112 7.83 -11.16 -21.13
CA THR A 112 8.11 -12.61 -21.01
C THR A 112 8.19 -13.27 -19.63
N LEU A 113 8.01 -12.56 -18.52
CA LEU A 113 8.04 -13.18 -17.20
C LEU A 113 6.62 -13.36 -16.65
N GLU A 114 6.21 -14.63 -16.56
CA GLU A 114 5.35 -15.13 -15.49
C GLU A 114 5.97 -14.74 -14.14
N SER A 115 5.84 -13.47 -13.77
CA SER A 115 6.37 -12.95 -12.52
C SER A 115 5.32 -13.23 -11.45
N ALA A 116 5.72 -14.03 -10.46
CA ALA A 116 4.83 -14.42 -9.37
C ALA A 116 4.29 -13.21 -8.60
N ALA A 117 5.07 -12.11 -8.50
CA ALA A 117 4.69 -10.92 -7.73
C ALA A 117 3.50 -10.14 -8.32
N PRO A 118 3.46 -9.72 -9.61
CA PRO A 118 2.25 -9.11 -10.18
C PRO A 118 1.03 -10.02 -10.15
N MET A 119 1.20 -11.34 -10.35
CA MET A 119 0.11 -12.31 -10.28
C MET A 119 -0.47 -12.36 -8.86
N GLU A 120 0.41 -12.44 -7.86
CA GLU A 120 0.05 -12.45 -6.45
C GLU A 120 -0.65 -11.16 -6.02
N LEU A 121 -0.13 -10.00 -6.44
CA LEU A 121 -0.78 -8.71 -6.19
C LEU A 121 -2.20 -8.69 -6.75
N VAL A 122 -2.39 -9.13 -8.00
CA VAL A 122 -3.70 -9.15 -8.64
C VAL A 122 -4.64 -10.13 -7.95
N ASP A 123 -4.16 -11.31 -7.56
CA ASP A 123 -4.95 -12.28 -6.81
C ASP A 123 -5.39 -11.75 -5.43
N GLN A 124 -4.47 -11.08 -4.71
CA GLN A 124 -4.78 -10.46 -3.43
C GLN A 124 -5.76 -9.30 -3.58
N MET A 125 -5.55 -8.40 -4.55
CA MET A 125 -6.48 -7.31 -4.85
C MET A 125 -7.90 -7.81 -5.17
N ALA A 126 -8.02 -8.92 -5.91
CA ALA A 126 -9.30 -9.55 -6.23
C ALA A 126 -9.99 -10.08 -4.96
N LYS A 127 -9.25 -10.79 -4.10
CA LYS A 127 -9.74 -11.28 -2.80
C LYS A 127 -10.18 -10.14 -1.88
N ASP A 128 -9.50 -9.01 -1.99
CA ASP A 128 -9.73 -7.86 -1.11
C ASP A 128 -10.85 -6.95 -1.60
N GLY A 129 -11.32 -7.14 -2.84
CA GLY A 129 -12.43 -6.37 -3.40
C GLY A 129 -11.98 -5.04 -4.00
N VAL A 130 -10.72 -4.92 -4.45
CA VAL A 130 -10.21 -3.73 -5.14
C VAL A 130 -10.86 -3.63 -6.52
N THR A 131 -11.42 -2.47 -6.86
CA THR A 131 -12.03 -2.25 -8.17
C THR A 131 -10.99 -2.21 -9.30
N SER A 132 -11.31 -2.80 -10.45
CA SER A 132 -10.46 -2.75 -11.64
C SER A 132 -10.29 -1.34 -12.22
N THR A 133 -11.17 -0.40 -11.86
CA THR A 133 -11.06 1.01 -12.24
C THR A 133 -10.07 1.80 -11.39
N ALA A 134 -9.42 1.16 -10.42
CA ALA A 134 -8.42 1.79 -9.60
C ALA A 134 -7.18 2.18 -10.42
N THR A 135 -6.55 3.26 -9.98
CA THR A 135 -5.21 3.65 -10.43
C THR A 135 -4.18 3.00 -9.53
N LEU A 136 -3.09 2.50 -10.09
CA LEU A 136 -1.95 1.92 -9.38
C LEU A 136 -0.70 2.77 -9.61
N THR A 137 0.12 2.91 -8.59
CA THR A 137 1.48 3.44 -8.68
C THR A 137 2.40 2.51 -7.90
N SER A 138 3.56 2.19 -8.46
CA SER A 138 4.62 1.47 -7.74
C SER A 138 5.69 2.46 -7.28
N ALA A 139 6.54 2.04 -6.35
CA ALA A 139 7.66 2.85 -5.88
C ALA A 139 8.68 3.14 -7.00
N HIS A 140 8.69 2.32 -8.04
CA HIS A 140 9.65 2.39 -9.15
C HIS A 140 9.01 2.69 -10.50
N GLU A 141 7.68 2.79 -10.56
CA GLU A 141 6.91 2.98 -11.78
C GLU A 141 6.15 4.29 -11.88
N GLU A 142 5.82 4.66 -13.11
CA GLU A 142 4.78 5.66 -13.36
C GLU A 142 3.39 5.14 -13.03
N LEU A 143 2.51 6.09 -12.76
CA LEU A 143 1.10 5.85 -12.47
C LEU A 143 0.39 5.18 -13.67
N MET A 144 -0.32 4.09 -13.41
CA MET A 144 -0.97 3.27 -14.44
C MET A 144 -2.34 2.75 -13.98
N PRO A 145 -3.25 2.34 -14.87
CA PRO A 145 -4.48 1.69 -14.44
C PRO A 145 -4.19 0.25 -13.96
N VAL A 146 -4.90 -0.20 -12.91
CA VAL A 146 -4.80 -1.60 -12.42
C VAL A 146 -5.09 -2.62 -13.54
N THR A 147 -5.97 -2.28 -14.49
CA THR A 147 -6.24 -3.13 -15.67
C THR A 147 -5.01 -3.46 -16.51
N ARG A 148 -3.96 -2.63 -16.50
CA ARG A 148 -2.71 -2.94 -17.20
C ARG A 148 -2.01 -4.14 -16.56
N VAL A 149 -1.95 -4.17 -15.24
CA VAL A 149 -1.34 -5.27 -14.47
C VAL A 149 -2.16 -6.54 -14.60
N ILE A 150 -3.50 -6.45 -14.44
CA ILE A 150 -4.43 -7.57 -14.63
C ILE A 150 -4.21 -8.26 -15.99
N ARG A 151 -4.10 -7.46 -17.07
CA ARG A 151 -3.89 -7.98 -18.43
C ARG A 151 -2.50 -8.57 -18.63
N ALA A 152 -1.48 -8.01 -17.98
CA ALA A 152 -0.11 -8.50 -18.09
C ALA A 152 0.05 -9.92 -17.53
N VAL A 153 -0.75 -10.27 -16.52
CA VAL A 153 -0.74 -11.61 -15.89
C VAL A 153 -1.88 -12.52 -16.37
N ASP A 154 -2.68 -12.08 -17.35
CA ASP A 154 -3.84 -12.81 -17.87
C ASP A 154 -4.82 -13.31 -16.79
N TYR A 155 -5.03 -12.51 -15.74
CA TYR A 155 -5.88 -12.90 -14.61
C TYR A 155 -7.36 -12.61 -14.88
N GLN A 156 -8.22 -13.59 -14.60
CA GLN A 156 -9.68 -13.42 -14.69
C GLN A 156 -10.21 -12.62 -13.48
N TYR A 157 -10.18 -11.30 -13.60
CA TYR A 157 -10.54 -10.39 -12.51
C TYR A 157 -12.06 -10.18 -12.41
N PRO A 158 -12.66 -10.26 -11.20
CA PRO A 158 -14.10 -10.07 -11.02
C PRO A 158 -14.54 -8.61 -11.20
N GLU A 159 -15.81 -8.41 -11.52
CA GLU A 159 -16.45 -7.09 -11.53
C GLU A 159 -16.64 -6.58 -10.09
N LEU A 160 -15.81 -5.61 -9.70
CA LEU A 160 -15.75 -5.06 -8.34
C LEU A 160 -15.90 -3.54 -8.35
N SER A 161 -16.52 -2.98 -7.30
CA SER A 161 -16.72 -1.54 -7.15
C SER A 161 -15.89 -0.94 -6.02
N ALA A 162 -15.79 0.39 -5.98
CA ALA A 162 -15.05 1.10 -4.94
C ALA A 162 -15.63 0.89 -3.51
N THR A 163 -16.86 0.35 -3.38
CA THR A 163 -17.46 -0.02 -2.09
C THR A 163 -17.31 -1.49 -1.73
N GLY A 164 -16.70 -2.27 -2.63
CA GLY A 164 -16.49 -3.71 -2.49
C GLY A 164 -15.29 -4.09 -1.64
N PHE A 165 -14.39 -3.14 -1.33
CA PHE A 165 -13.19 -3.42 -0.55
C PHE A 165 -13.58 -3.90 0.87
N LYS A 166 -13.15 -5.11 1.22
CA LYS A 166 -13.68 -5.86 2.38
C LYS A 166 -13.46 -5.14 3.73
N TYR A 167 -12.44 -4.28 3.82
CA TYR A 167 -12.10 -3.56 5.06
C TYR A 167 -12.72 -2.17 5.19
N LEU A 168 -13.56 -1.72 4.25
CA LEU A 168 -14.23 -0.41 4.35
C LEU A 168 -15.24 -0.31 5.50
N ARG A 169 -15.84 -1.44 5.91
CA ARG A 169 -17.03 -1.45 6.77
C ARG A 169 -16.74 -1.43 8.27
N LEU A 170 -15.47 -1.39 8.65
CA LEU A 170 -15.05 -1.48 10.06
C LEU A 170 -14.99 -0.13 10.78
N LEU A 171 -15.62 0.90 10.18
CA LEU A 171 -15.59 2.29 10.66
C LEU A 171 -16.92 2.89 11.11
N ARG A 172 -17.99 2.11 11.17
CA ARG A 172 -19.23 2.59 11.79
C ARG A 172 -19.16 2.37 13.29
N VAL A 173 -18.43 3.25 13.99
CA VAL A 173 -18.57 3.46 15.44
C VAL A 173 -19.19 4.84 15.64
#